data_AF-A0A821RE11-F1
#
_entry.id   AF-A0A821RE11-F1
#
_cell.length_a   1.000
_cell.length_b   1.000
_cell.length_c   1.000
_cell.angle_alpha   90.00
_cell.angle_beta   90.00
_cell.angle_gamma   90.00
#
_symmetry.space_group_name_H-M   'P 1'
#
loop_
_entity.id
_entity.type
_entity.pdbx_description
1 polymer ?
#
loop_
_entity_poly.entity_id
_entity_poly.type
_entity_poly.pdbx_seq_one_letter_code
_entity_poly.pdbx_strand_id
1 'polypeptide(L)'
;MPAPSIPPIVQLGVIALLCFLFMWTYQSCSQPKFSLSPISLATMAPINTDCQQSLLESDGFLCEPNVTWIERKNVYFNQDEENMMKYGDPIFFISIWEPNFHCTHSRRIGKMGDGGKWVCDPYRLESRDDCLVYSVGSNGDFSFEVHMKKMMPHCEIHTFDKNNFTCPNKTCTFHNVMFGDGIQPNGSKSWMTIIKALNHANRYIDILKIDIEGGEYTFFPLVFSSSKSLFPRQILIELHPTNVTLVHRFFELLRNNNYVIFSKENNLYAGPFFFEYAFLKLNPRFFVRSTRNETNK
;
A
#
# COMPACT_ATOMS: atom_id res chain seq x y z
N MET A 1 -59.20 -17.43 -16.49
CA MET A 1 -58.93 -18.87 -16.67
C MET A 1 -57.94 -19.28 -15.60
N PRO A 2 -58.27 -20.24 -14.71
CA PRO A 2 -57.34 -20.66 -13.66
C PRO A 2 -56.27 -21.61 -14.22
N ALA A 3 -55.06 -21.52 -13.69
CA ALA A 3 -53.94 -22.39 -14.04
C ALA A 3 -54.25 -23.86 -13.67
N PRO A 4 -53.73 -24.84 -14.43
CA PRO A 4 -54.00 -26.25 -14.13
C PRO A 4 -53.28 -26.66 -12.85
N SER A 5 -54.03 -27.21 -11.90
CA SER A 5 -53.50 -27.84 -10.69
C SER A 5 -52.79 -29.15 -11.05
N ILE A 6 -51.51 -29.24 -10.68
CA ILE A 6 -50.71 -30.46 -10.85
C ILE A 6 -51.21 -31.52 -9.86
N PRO A 7 -51.46 -32.77 -10.30
CA PRO A 7 -51.97 -33.81 -9.43
C PRO A 7 -50.91 -34.25 -8.39
N PRO A 8 -51.33 -34.60 -7.15
CA PRO A 8 -50.44 -34.83 -5.99
C PRO A 8 -49.42 -35.97 -6.18
N ILE A 9 -49.62 -36.84 -7.18
CA ILE A 9 -48.71 -37.94 -7.51
C ILE A 9 -47.40 -37.43 -8.14
N VAL A 10 -47.43 -36.30 -8.87
CA VAL A 10 -46.24 -35.71 -9.50
C VAL A 10 -45.34 -35.01 -8.47
N GLN A 11 -45.93 -34.48 -7.39
CA GLN A 11 -45.20 -33.77 -6.33
C GLN A 11 -44.40 -34.71 -5.43
N LEU A 12 -44.89 -35.94 -5.21
CA LEU A 12 -44.17 -37.00 -4.48
C LEU A 12 -43.00 -37.59 -5.29
N GLY A 13 -43.13 -37.69 -6.61
CA GLY A 13 -42.07 -38.19 -7.49
C GLY A 13 -40.83 -37.28 -7.54
N VAL A 14 -41.02 -35.96 -7.52
CA VAL A 14 -39.91 -34.98 -7.54
C VAL A 14 -39.18 -34.92 -6.20
N ILE A 15 -39.90 -35.05 -5.07
CA ILE A 15 -39.29 -35.08 -3.73
C ILE A 15 -38.50 -36.39 -3.52
N ALA A 16 -39.03 -37.53 -3.99
CA ALA A 16 -38.31 -38.80 -3.91
C ALA A 16 -37.00 -38.79 -4.73
N LEU A 17 -37.00 -38.15 -5.92
CA LEU A 17 -35.80 -38.03 -6.75
C LEU A 17 -34.73 -37.12 -6.12
N LEU A 18 -35.14 -36.02 -5.47
CA LEU A 18 -34.23 -35.12 -4.74
C LEU A 18 -33.65 -35.77 -3.48
N CYS A 19 -34.42 -36.59 -2.76
CA CYS A 19 -33.92 -37.35 -1.61
C CYS A 19 -32.94 -38.47 -2.02
N PHE A 20 -33.16 -39.12 -3.17
CA PHE A 20 -32.21 -40.11 -3.70
C PHE A 20 -30.88 -39.48 -4.15
N LEU A 21 -30.91 -38.29 -4.76
CA LEU A 21 -29.70 -37.55 -5.12
C LEU A 21 -28.92 -37.05 -3.89
N PHE A 22 -29.62 -36.68 -2.81
CA PHE A 22 -28.99 -36.33 -1.54
C PHE A 22 -28.37 -37.55 -0.82
N MET A 23 -28.98 -38.73 -0.92
CA MET A 23 -28.42 -39.95 -0.35
C MET A 23 -27.27 -40.56 -1.18
N TRP A 24 -27.21 -40.33 -2.50
CA TRP A 24 -26.12 -40.84 -3.34
C TRP A 24 -24.86 -39.94 -3.33
N THR A 25 -25.01 -38.68 -2.93
CA THR A 25 -23.86 -37.77 -2.68
C THR A 25 -23.34 -37.86 -1.25
N TYR A 26 -24.08 -38.52 -0.35
CA TYR A 26 -23.63 -38.90 0.99
C TYR A 26 -22.87 -40.24 0.99
N GLN A 27 -22.00 -40.45 0.00
CA GLN A 27 -20.98 -41.47 0.13
C GLN A 27 -20.04 -40.99 1.24
N SER A 28 -20.15 -41.66 2.39
CA SER A 28 -19.29 -41.42 3.54
C SER A 28 -17.84 -41.36 3.06
N CYS A 29 -17.20 -40.20 3.24
CA CYS A 29 -15.78 -40.07 3.06
C CYS A 29 -15.14 -40.98 4.12
N SER A 30 -14.86 -42.23 3.74
CA SER A 30 -14.12 -43.17 4.56
C SER A 30 -12.75 -42.57 4.78
N GLN A 31 -12.54 -42.01 5.96
CA GLN A 31 -11.24 -41.52 6.40
C GLN A 31 -10.22 -42.62 6.11
N PRO A 32 -9.16 -42.36 5.33
CA PRO A 32 -8.07 -43.31 5.27
C PRO A 32 -7.57 -43.45 6.72
N LYS A 33 -7.63 -44.67 7.25
CA LYS A 33 -7.00 -45.01 8.53
C LYS A 33 -5.49 -44.90 8.32
N PHE A 34 -4.97 -43.68 8.38
CA PHE A 34 -3.55 -43.46 8.55
C PHE A 34 -3.20 -43.97 9.94
N SER A 35 -2.60 -45.15 9.97
CA SER A 35 -1.83 -45.61 11.11
C SER A 35 -0.74 -44.58 11.36
N LEU A 36 -0.97 -43.68 12.31
CA LEU A 36 0.07 -42.82 12.87
C LEU A 36 1.09 -43.76 13.52
N SER A 37 2.16 -44.09 12.81
CA SER A 37 3.41 -44.40 13.48
C SER A 37 3.75 -43.17 14.34
N PRO A 38 4.27 -43.35 15.56
CA PRO A 38 4.78 -42.22 16.32
C PRO A 38 5.90 -41.62 15.49
N ILE A 39 5.60 -40.50 14.81
CA ILE A 39 6.61 -39.64 14.24
C ILE A 39 7.45 -39.25 15.45
N SER A 40 8.67 -39.81 15.52
CA SER A 40 9.70 -39.29 16.41
C SER A 40 9.62 -37.78 16.28
N LEU A 41 9.45 -37.09 17.40
CA LEU A 41 9.54 -35.64 17.48
C LEU A 41 11.00 -35.28 17.16
N ALA A 42 11.40 -35.51 15.91
CA ALA A 42 12.50 -34.84 15.28
C ALA A 42 12.12 -33.38 15.47
N THR A 43 12.81 -32.75 16.42
CA THR A 43 12.88 -31.32 16.60
C THR A 43 12.72 -30.71 15.22
N MET A 44 11.55 -30.14 14.94
CA MET A 44 11.43 -29.29 13.76
C MET A 44 12.52 -28.26 13.99
N ALA A 45 13.59 -28.37 13.19
CA ALA A 45 14.61 -27.34 13.19
C ALA A 45 13.84 -26.02 13.04
N PRO A 46 14.12 -25.01 13.87
CA PRO A 46 13.44 -23.73 13.73
C PRO A 46 13.53 -23.38 12.25
N ILE A 47 12.39 -23.07 11.62
CA ILE A 47 12.41 -22.53 10.26
C ILE A 47 13.24 -21.26 10.41
N ASN A 48 14.52 -21.35 10.09
CA ASN A 48 15.39 -20.20 10.05
C ASN A 48 14.90 -19.45 8.82
N THR A 49 13.90 -18.59 9.01
CA THR A 49 13.42 -17.67 7.98
C THR A 49 14.58 -16.72 7.75
N ASP A 50 15.50 -17.16 6.89
CA ASP A 50 16.64 -16.40 6.43
C ASP A 50 16.09 -15.21 5.64
N CYS A 51 15.78 -14.14 6.38
CA CYS A 51 15.26 -12.87 5.89
C CYS A 51 16.26 -11.74 6.17
N GLN A 52 17.51 -12.08 6.44
CA GLN A 52 18.57 -11.10 6.72
C GLN A 52 18.74 -10.13 5.57
N GLN A 53 18.62 -10.61 4.33
CA GLN A 53 18.74 -9.77 3.15
C GLN A 53 17.57 -8.78 3.03
N SER A 54 16.33 -9.26 3.18
CA SER A 54 15.15 -8.40 3.09
C SER A 54 15.12 -7.37 4.21
N LEU A 55 15.49 -7.74 5.44
CA LEU A 55 15.64 -6.80 6.55
C LEU A 55 16.70 -5.73 6.25
N LEU A 56 17.87 -6.11 5.74
CA LEU A 56 18.93 -5.16 5.38
C LEU A 56 18.50 -4.22 4.25
N GLU A 57 17.82 -4.74 3.23
CA GLU A 57 17.46 -4.00 2.03
C GLU A 57 16.16 -3.17 2.18
N SER A 58 15.43 -3.36 3.28
CA SER A 58 14.20 -2.61 3.61
C SER A 58 14.31 -1.77 4.89
N ASP A 59 15.53 -1.52 5.37
CA ASP A 59 15.79 -0.79 6.63
C ASP A 59 15.01 -1.38 7.83
N GLY A 60 14.99 -2.72 7.90
CA GLY A 60 14.33 -3.50 8.94
C GLY A 60 12.81 -3.62 8.76
N PHE A 61 12.23 -3.04 7.70
CA PHE A 61 10.79 -3.00 7.53
C PHE A 61 10.21 -4.35 7.12
N LEU A 62 10.75 -5.02 6.09
CA LEU A 62 10.25 -6.28 5.55
C LEU A 62 11.18 -7.44 5.94
N CYS A 63 10.59 -8.56 6.35
CA CYS A 63 11.26 -9.83 6.59
C CYS A 63 10.53 -10.88 5.75
N GLU A 64 11.18 -11.24 4.65
CA GLU A 64 10.76 -12.25 3.70
C GLU A 64 11.94 -13.20 3.43
N PRO A 65 11.70 -14.50 3.16
CA PRO A 65 12.75 -15.44 2.83
C PRO A 65 13.63 -14.95 1.66
N ASN A 66 14.94 -15.18 1.74
CA ASN A 66 15.90 -14.71 0.73
C ASN A 66 15.54 -15.14 -0.69
N VAL A 67 15.02 -16.36 -0.88
CA VAL A 67 14.56 -16.84 -2.21
C VAL A 67 13.47 -15.93 -2.80
N THR A 68 12.46 -15.58 -2.00
CA THR A 68 11.37 -14.68 -2.39
C THR A 68 11.87 -13.26 -2.60
N TRP A 69 12.80 -12.81 -1.76
CA TRP A 69 13.39 -11.48 -1.89
C TRP A 69 14.22 -11.32 -3.17
N ILE A 70 14.99 -12.34 -3.56
CA ILE A 70 15.73 -12.35 -4.83
C ILE A 70 14.77 -12.27 -6.03
N GLU A 71 13.71 -13.07 -6.05
CA GLU A 71 12.69 -13.01 -7.10
C GLU A 71 12.04 -11.63 -7.18
N ARG A 72 11.70 -11.04 -6.03
CA ARG A 72 11.17 -9.68 -5.94
C ARG A 72 12.11 -8.63 -6.54
N LYS A 73 13.42 -8.72 -6.26
CA LYS A 73 14.42 -7.83 -6.88
C LYS A 73 14.44 -7.98 -8.40
N ASN A 74 14.39 -9.21 -8.90
CA ASN A 74 14.37 -9.47 -10.35
C ASN A 74 13.12 -8.88 -11.01
N VAL A 75 11.95 -9.06 -10.39
CA VAL A 75 10.69 -8.45 -10.85
C VAL A 75 10.80 -6.92 -10.87
N TYR A 76 11.36 -6.33 -9.81
CA TYR A 76 11.59 -4.88 -9.76
C TYR A 76 12.46 -4.41 -10.93
N PHE A 77 13.62 -5.02 -11.17
CA PHE A 77 14.52 -4.57 -12.23
C PHE A 77 13.90 -4.69 -13.62
N ASN A 78 13.14 -5.76 -13.89
CA ASN A 78 12.46 -5.94 -15.16
C ASN A 78 11.36 -4.87 -15.35
N GLN A 79 10.51 -4.68 -14.34
CA GLN A 79 9.42 -3.70 -14.44
C GLN A 79 9.92 -2.25 -14.46
N ASP A 80 11.01 -1.95 -13.73
CA ASP A 80 11.65 -0.63 -13.75
C ASP A 80 12.24 -0.30 -15.13
N GLU A 81 12.80 -1.28 -15.85
CA GLU A 81 13.23 -1.08 -17.25
C GLU A 81 12.06 -0.78 -18.18
N GLU A 82 10.91 -1.45 -17.99
CA GLU A 82 9.69 -1.21 -18.79
C GLU A 82 9.05 0.16 -18.48
N ASN A 83 9.10 0.60 -17.23
CA ASN A 83 8.66 1.93 -16.83
C ASN A 83 9.50 3.06 -17.47
N MET A 84 10.66 2.74 -18.04
CA MET A 84 11.60 3.68 -18.64
C MET A 84 11.43 3.79 -20.17
N MET A 85 10.31 4.33 -20.67
CA MET A 85 10.11 4.72 -22.09
C MET A 85 8.91 5.69 -22.28
N LYS A 86 8.68 6.25 -23.48
CA LYS A 86 9.17 7.55 -23.99
C LYS A 86 7.97 8.49 -24.19
N TYR A 87 8.17 9.79 -23.95
CA TYR A 87 7.20 10.89 -24.17
C TYR A 87 6.32 10.71 -25.42
N GLY A 88 5.01 11.01 -25.30
CA GLY A 88 4.12 11.21 -26.46
C GLY A 88 2.95 10.23 -26.62
N ASP A 89 2.69 9.34 -25.66
CA ASP A 89 1.53 8.43 -25.70
C ASP A 89 0.24 9.13 -25.20
N PRO A 90 -0.85 9.19 -25.99
CA PRO A 90 -2.15 9.71 -25.55
C PRO A 90 -2.74 9.03 -24.31
N ILE A 91 -2.34 7.78 -24.01
CA ILE A 91 -2.75 7.02 -22.83
C ILE A 91 -1.65 6.89 -21.78
N PHE A 92 -0.68 7.81 -21.79
CA PHE A 92 0.47 7.89 -20.88
C PHE A 92 0.24 7.28 -19.48
N PHE A 93 -0.72 7.80 -18.73
CA PHE A 93 -0.91 7.35 -17.34
C PHE A 93 -1.42 5.91 -17.21
N ILE A 94 -2.03 5.37 -18.26
CA ILE A 94 -2.45 3.97 -18.34
C ILE A 94 -1.28 3.10 -18.77
N SER A 95 -0.37 3.60 -19.60
CA SER A 95 0.69 2.79 -20.23
C SER A 95 2.04 2.79 -19.53
N ILE A 96 2.27 3.67 -18.54
CA ILE A 96 3.57 3.76 -17.85
C ILE A 96 3.47 3.93 -16.33
N TRP A 97 4.63 3.76 -15.65
CA TRP A 97 4.79 3.78 -14.19
C TRP A 97 3.94 2.73 -13.48
N GLU A 98 3.99 1.49 -13.95
CA GLU A 98 3.34 0.36 -13.32
C GLU A 98 4.01 -0.02 -11.99
N PRO A 99 3.26 -0.64 -11.05
CA PRO A 99 3.84 -1.17 -9.82
C PRO A 99 5.02 -2.10 -10.12
N ASN A 100 6.22 -1.67 -9.70
CA ASN A 100 7.47 -2.43 -9.83
C ASN A 100 7.84 -3.16 -8.53
N PHE A 101 6.95 -3.18 -7.54
CA PHE A 101 7.15 -3.88 -6.29
C PHE A 101 5.83 -4.45 -5.77
N HIS A 102 5.81 -5.72 -5.35
CA HIS A 102 4.60 -6.32 -4.79
C HIS A 102 4.63 -6.31 -3.25
N CYS A 103 3.76 -5.58 -2.58
CA CYS A 103 3.68 -5.67 -1.12
C CYS A 103 2.69 -6.77 -0.67
N THR A 104 3.25 -7.90 -0.18
CA THR A 104 2.53 -9.14 0.15
C THR A 104 1.35 -8.92 1.11
N HIS A 105 1.53 -8.10 2.13
CA HIS A 105 0.49 -7.79 3.13
C HIS A 105 -0.07 -6.38 2.96
N SER A 106 -0.15 -5.87 1.73
CA SER A 106 -0.80 -4.60 1.46
C SER A 106 -2.28 -4.64 1.82
N ARG A 107 -2.81 -3.53 2.33
CA ARG A 107 -4.22 -3.38 2.69
C ARG A 107 -4.71 -1.99 2.34
N ARG A 108 -5.90 -1.90 1.76
CA ARG A 108 -6.60 -0.64 1.55
C ARG A 108 -7.27 -0.19 2.86
N ILE A 109 -6.97 1.04 3.28
CA ILE A 109 -7.44 1.64 4.55
C ILE A 109 -8.22 2.92 4.22
N GLY A 110 -9.29 3.18 4.98
CA GLY A 110 -10.25 4.26 4.70
C GLY A 110 -11.55 3.76 4.08
N LYS A 111 -12.37 4.70 3.57
CA LYS A 111 -13.67 4.36 2.95
C LYS A 111 -13.49 3.59 1.63
N MET A 112 -14.52 2.85 1.24
CA MET A 112 -14.59 2.21 -0.07
C MET A 112 -14.80 3.26 -1.16
N GLY A 113 -14.18 3.05 -2.33
CA GLY A 113 -14.15 4.06 -3.39
C GLY A 113 -13.10 5.14 -3.11
N ASP A 114 -13.39 6.37 -3.50
CA ASP A 114 -12.50 7.53 -3.34
C ASP A 114 -12.02 7.72 -1.88
N GLY A 115 -10.85 8.34 -1.65
CA GLY A 115 -10.33 8.72 -0.32
C GLY A 115 -9.64 7.61 0.51
N GLY A 116 -9.95 6.33 0.29
CA GLY A 116 -9.17 5.23 0.87
C GLY A 116 -7.81 5.06 0.18
N LYS A 117 -6.77 4.59 0.88
CA LYS A 117 -5.41 4.45 0.32
C LYS A 117 -4.82 3.07 0.63
N TRP A 118 -3.96 2.56 -0.27
CA TRP A 118 -3.22 1.31 -0.06
C TRP A 118 -2.00 1.53 0.86
N VAL A 119 -1.94 0.79 1.96
CA VAL A 119 -0.79 0.79 2.88
C VAL A 119 -0.05 -0.54 2.74
N CYS A 120 1.27 -0.50 2.60
CA CYS A 120 2.11 -1.69 2.58
C CYS A 120 2.34 -2.20 4.01
N ASP A 121 1.95 -3.45 4.26
CA ASP A 121 2.15 -4.20 5.50
C ASP A 121 1.86 -3.39 6.79
N PRO A 122 0.64 -2.85 6.96
CA PRO A 122 0.30 -2.00 8.11
C PRO A 122 0.47 -2.72 9.46
N TYR A 123 0.38 -4.05 9.50
CA TYR A 123 0.54 -4.84 10.73
C TYR A 123 1.97 -4.79 11.28
N ARG A 124 2.98 -4.42 10.48
CA ARG A 124 4.33 -4.15 10.99
C ARG A 124 4.46 -2.84 11.74
N LEU A 125 3.52 -1.92 11.55
CA LEU A 125 3.40 -0.72 12.38
C LEU A 125 2.62 -1.02 13.67
N GLU A 126 1.80 -2.08 13.68
CA GLU A 126 1.09 -2.52 14.88
C GLU A 126 2.04 -2.99 15.98
N SER A 127 3.16 -3.64 15.62
CA SER A 127 4.15 -4.13 16.57
C SER A 127 5.13 -3.06 17.10
N ARG A 128 4.97 -1.79 16.71
CA ARG A 128 5.84 -0.66 17.10
C ARG A 128 5.04 0.41 17.83
N ASP A 129 5.52 0.87 18.97
CA ASP A 129 4.84 1.91 19.77
C ASP A 129 5.01 3.35 19.22
N ASP A 130 5.97 3.57 18.31
CA ASP A 130 6.41 4.91 17.87
C ASP A 130 5.85 5.36 16.51
N CYS A 131 4.84 4.67 16.00
CA CYS A 131 4.21 4.91 14.71
C CYS A 131 3.76 6.37 14.51
N LEU A 132 4.14 6.96 13.38
CA LEU A 132 3.78 8.34 13.02
C LEU A 132 3.18 8.44 11.61
N VAL A 133 2.01 9.04 11.52
CA VAL A 133 1.23 9.22 10.29
C VAL A 133 0.96 10.70 10.04
N TYR A 134 1.36 11.19 8.87
CA TYR A 134 0.94 12.48 8.35
C TYR A 134 -0.10 12.27 7.27
N SER A 135 -1.24 12.93 7.41
CA SER A 135 -2.30 12.94 6.40
C SER A 135 -2.58 14.37 5.97
N VAL A 136 -2.27 14.71 4.72
CA VAL A 136 -2.28 16.07 4.20
C VAL A 136 -3.37 16.18 3.13
N GLY A 137 -4.23 17.18 3.26
CA GLY A 137 -5.40 17.38 2.40
C GLY A 137 -6.52 16.40 2.71
N SER A 138 -7.03 16.46 3.94
CA SER A 138 -8.18 15.65 4.34
C SER A 138 -9.48 16.05 3.62
N ASN A 139 -9.62 17.32 3.26
CA ASN A 139 -10.86 17.93 2.76
C ASN A 139 -12.10 17.57 3.60
N GLY A 140 -11.92 17.43 4.93
CA GLY A 140 -12.98 17.02 5.87
C GLY A 140 -13.32 15.53 5.87
N ASP A 141 -12.69 14.73 5.01
CA ASP A 141 -12.78 13.26 5.04
C ASP A 141 -11.70 12.69 5.95
N PHE A 142 -12.14 12.15 7.08
CA PHE A 142 -11.29 11.51 8.08
C PHE A 142 -11.36 9.98 8.05
N SER A 143 -11.93 9.37 7.01
CA SER A 143 -12.18 7.92 6.97
C SER A 143 -10.88 7.11 7.04
N PHE A 144 -9.83 7.57 6.37
CA PHE A 144 -8.50 6.96 6.43
C PHE A 144 -7.95 6.97 7.86
N GLU A 145 -7.97 8.12 8.52
CA GLU A 145 -7.45 8.35 9.86
C GLU A 145 -8.24 7.57 10.90
N VAL A 146 -9.57 7.53 10.79
CA VAL A 146 -10.44 6.73 11.66
C VAL A 146 -10.11 5.25 11.53
N HIS A 147 -9.94 4.74 10.30
CA HIS A 147 -9.61 3.32 10.10
C HIS A 147 -8.18 3.00 10.57
N MET A 148 -7.22 3.88 10.31
CA MET A 148 -5.86 3.77 10.84
C MET A 148 -5.87 3.73 12.38
N LYS A 149 -6.55 4.67 13.04
CA LYS A 149 -6.61 4.72 14.50
C LYS A 149 -7.32 3.51 15.10
N LYS A 150 -8.35 2.98 14.42
CA LYS A 150 -9.04 1.75 14.86
C LYS A 150 -8.12 0.53 14.79
N MET A 151 -7.30 0.42 13.75
CA MET A 151 -6.36 -0.70 13.57
C MET A 151 -5.11 -0.57 14.45
N MET A 152 -4.60 0.65 14.62
CA MET A 152 -3.39 0.95 15.37
C MET A 152 -3.66 2.11 16.35
N PRO A 153 -4.28 1.82 17.51
CA PRO A 153 -4.69 2.85 18.46
C PRO A 153 -3.55 3.70 19.03
N HIS A 154 -2.32 3.16 19.02
CA HIS A 154 -1.11 3.83 19.48
C HIS A 154 -0.52 4.82 18.46
N CYS A 155 -0.77 4.64 17.16
CA CYS A 155 -0.20 5.53 16.13
C CYS A 155 -0.59 6.98 16.38
N GLU A 156 0.40 7.86 16.29
CA GLU A 156 0.23 9.31 16.31
C GLU A 156 -0.14 9.79 14.91
N ILE A 157 -1.31 10.43 14.79
CA ILE A 157 -1.85 10.87 13.50
C ILE A 157 -1.99 12.39 13.51
N HIS A 158 -1.30 13.04 12.58
CA HIS A 158 -1.45 14.46 12.32
C HIS A 158 -2.14 14.66 10.98
N THR A 159 -3.25 15.38 11.00
CA THR A 159 -4.00 15.73 9.81
C THR A 159 -3.85 17.20 9.51
N PHE A 160 -3.55 17.53 8.26
CA PHE A 160 -3.26 18.88 7.80
C PHE A 160 -4.20 19.27 6.66
N ASP A 161 -4.74 20.48 6.71
CA ASP A 161 -5.54 21.04 5.62
C ASP A 161 -5.48 22.57 5.60
N LYS A 162 -5.66 23.18 4.43
CA LYS A 162 -5.77 24.64 4.31
C LYS A 162 -7.08 25.16 4.90
N ASN A 163 -8.13 24.34 4.84
CA ASN A 163 -9.45 24.65 5.40
C ASN A 163 -9.54 24.16 6.84
N ASN A 164 -10.47 24.71 7.62
CA ASN A 164 -10.62 24.32 9.01
C ASN A 164 -11.66 23.21 9.15
N PHE A 165 -11.23 22.05 9.66
CA PHE A 165 -12.09 20.90 9.91
C PHE A 165 -11.92 20.41 11.35
N THR A 166 -12.89 19.64 11.82
CA THR A 166 -12.83 19.03 13.16
C THR A 166 -12.48 17.57 13.02
N CYS A 167 -11.28 17.20 13.46
CA CYS A 167 -10.91 15.78 13.54
C CYS A 167 -11.83 15.05 14.53
N PRO A 168 -12.27 13.80 14.21
CA PRO A 168 -13.01 12.99 15.15
C PRO A 168 -12.27 12.77 16.47
N ASN A 169 -13.02 12.68 17.56
CA ASN A 169 -12.48 12.59 18.91
C ASN A 169 -11.49 11.41 19.06
N LYS A 170 -10.30 11.69 19.59
CA LYS A 170 -9.19 10.73 19.80
C LYS A 170 -8.65 10.07 18.51
N THR A 171 -8.99 10.58 17.33
CA THR A 171 -8.50 10.04 16.07
C THR A 171 -7.16 10.64 15.66
N CYS A 172 -7.08 11.97 15.63
CA CYS A 172 -5.92 12.70 15.13
C CYS A 172 -5.80 14.08 15.77
N THR A 173 -4.63 14.69 15.62
CA THR A 173 -4.43 16.13 15.87
C THR A 173 -4.56 16.88 14.55
N PHE A 174 -5.54 17.79 14.47
CA PHE A 174 -5.79 18.58 13.27
C PHE A 174 -4.95 19.87 13.26
N HIS A 175 -4.45 20.22 12.08
CA HIS A 175 -3.65 21.42 11.84
C HIS A 175 -4.22 22.16 10.61
N ASN A 176 -4.71 23.37 10.82
CA ASN A 176 -5.07 24.26 9.71
C ASN A 176 -3.79 24.85 9.10
N VAL A 177 -3.14 24.07 8.23
CA VAL A 177 -1.84 24.37 7.61
C VAL A 177 -1.85 23.85 6.18
N MET A 178 -1.49 24.72 5.25
CA MET A 178 -1.18 24.35 3.88
C MET A 178 0.30 23.98 3.75
N PHE A 179 0.60 22.87 3.07
CA PHE A 179 1.98 22.47 2.76
C PHE A 179 2.48 23.23 1.53
N GLY A 180 3.77 23.62 1.52
CA GLY A 180 4.36 24.36 0.41
C GLY A 180 5.82 24.78 0.66
N ASP A 181 6.27 25.84 -0.01
CA ASP A 181 7.63 26.36 0.08
C ASP A 181 7.87 27.29 1.29
N GLY A 182 6.81 27.70 1.99
CA GLY A 182 6.92 28.62 3.12
C GLY A 182 7.06 30.09 2.71
N ILE A 183 6.89 30.41 1.43
CA ILE A 183 7.09 31.76 0.89
C ILE A 183 5.74 32.49 0.80
N GLN A 184 5.67 33.71 1.34
CA GLN A 184 4.50 34.57 1.23
C GLN A 184 4.19 34.90 -0.24
N PRO A 185 2.91 35.08 -0.63
CA PRO A 185 1.73 35.36 0.19
C PRO A 185 0.87 34.14 0.54
N ASN A 186 1.30 32.92 0.21
CA ASN A 186 0.43 31.73 0.29
C ASN A 186 0.22 31.21 1.73
N GLY A 187 0.98 31.70 2.72
CA GLY A 187 0.89 31.26 4.11
C GLY A 187 1.21 29.77 4.35
N SER A 188 1.78 29.08 3.35
CA SER A 188 2.14 27.67 3.44
C SER A 188 3.28 27.43 4.42
N LYS A 189 3.46 26.19 4.86
CA LYS A 189 4.61 25.77 5.67
C LYS A 189 5.40 24.68 4.94
N SER A 190 6.72 24.80 5.00
CA SER A 190 7.62 23.79 4.47
C SER A 190 7.65 22.52 5.33
N TRP A 191 8.00 21.41 4.71
CA TRP A 191 8.19 20.11 5.36
C TRP A 191 9.02 20.22 6.64
N MET A 192 10.17 20.89 6.56
CA MET A 192 11.08 21.08 7.69
C MET A 192 10.48 21.96 8.79
N THR A 193 9.69 22.97 8.44
CA THR A 193 9.03 23.84 9.42
C THR A 193 8.02 23.04 10.25
N ILE A 194 7.24 22.16 9.59
CA ILE A 194 6.25 21.32 10.26
C ILE A 194 6.93 20.27 11.14
N ILE A 195 7.93 19.55 10.62
CA ILE A 195 8.71 18.57 11.38
C ILE A 195 9.32 19.19 12.64
N LYS A 196 9.90 20.39 12.52
CA LYS A 196 10.49 21.11 13.65
C LYS A 196 9.42 21.54 14.65
N ALA A 197 8.30 22.09 14.18
CA ALA A 197 7.21 22.55 15.05
C ALA A 197 6.56 21.41 15.85
N LEU A 198 6.52 20.20 15.28
CA LEU A 198 5.97 19.00 15.93
C LEU A 198 7.03 18.16 16.66
N ASN A 199 8.30 18.60 16.70
CA ASN A 199 9.39 17.87 17.33
C ASN A 199 9.63 16.45 16.76
N HIS A 200 9.48 16.29 15.44
CA HIS A 200 9.60 15.00 14.74
C HIS A 200 10.94 14.81 14.00
N ALA A 201 11.95 15.65 14.30
CA ALA A 201 13.24 15.61 13.61
C ALA A 201 14.05 14.32 13.81
N ASN A 202 13.75 13.54 14.85
CA ASN A 202 14.39 12.26 15.15
C ASN A 202 13.41 11.08 15.10
N ARG A 203 12.31 11.22 14.35
CA ARG A 203 11.29 10.18 14.21
C ARG A 203 11.13 9.74 12.77
N TYR A 204 10.80 8.47 12.58
CA TYR A 204 10.37 7.99 11.27
C TYR A 204 8.94 8.43 11.01
N ILE A 205 8.73 9.08 9.86
CA ILE A 205 7.39 9.31 9.34
C ILE A 205 7.01 8.05 8.59
N ASP A 206 6.21 7.17 9.19
CA ASP A 206 5.94 5.86 8.62
C ASP A 206 5.00 5.93 7.41
N ILE A 207 4.03 6.84 7.45
CA ILE A 207 3.09 7.07 6.36
C ILE A 207 2.90 8.56 6.13
N LEU A 208 3.06 8.98 4.88
CA LEU A 208 2.58 10.25 4.36
C LEU A 208 1.44 9.99 3.38
N LYS A 209 0.19 10.21 3.80
CA LYS A 209 -0.95 10.39 2.89
C LYS A 209 -0.96 11.85 2.42
N ILE A 210 -1.05 12.09 1.12
CA ILE A 210 -1.01 13.44 0.57
C ILE A 210 -1.90 13.59 -0.67
N ASP A 211 -2.70 14.64 -0.65
CA ASP A 211 -3.65 15.02 -1.69
C ASP A 211 -3.80 16.55 -1.61
N ILE A 212 -3.12 17.31 -2.46
CA ILE A 212 -3.00 18.76 -2.30
C ILE A 212 -3.23 19.52 -3.61
N GLU A 213 -4.16 19.02 -4.42
CA GLU A 213 -4.76 19.76 -5.54
C GLU A 213 -3.72 20.29 -6.55
N GLY A 214 -2.72 19.49 -6.91
CA GLY A 214 -1.66 19.85 -7.86
C GLY A 214 -0.38 20.36 -7.19
N GLY A 215 -0.39 20.61 -5.88
CA GLY A 215 0.79 21.00 -5.12
C GLY A 215 1.85 19.91 -4.98
N GLU A 216 1.55 18.66 -5.37
CA GLU A 216 2.44 17.51 -5.19
C GLU A 216 3.78 17.71 -5.90
N TYR A 217 3.74 18.24 -7.12
CA TYR A 217 4.89 18.40 -8.01
C TYR A 217 5.92 19.42 -7.50
N THR A 218 5.48 20.42 -6.72
CA THR A 218 6.37 21.44 -6.13
C THR A 218 6.74 21.10 -4.69
N PHE A 219 5.92 20.33 -3.99
CA PHE A 219 6.15 19.92 -2.61
C PHE A 219 7.26 18.87 -2.46
N PHE A 220 7.24 17.80 -3.25
CA PHE A 220 8.21 16.70 -3.09
C PHE A 220 9.68 17.07 -3.33
N PRO A 221 10.05 17.97 -4.24
CA PRO A 221 11.40 18.51 -4.32
C PRO A 221 11.91 19.11 -2.99
N LEU A 222 11.01 19.71 -2.20
CA LEU A 222 11.33 20.28 -0.89
C LEU A 222 11.48 19.19 0.19
N VAL A 223 10.71 18.10 0.09
CA VAL A 223 10.90 16.94 0.96
C VAL A 223 12.27 16.32 0.71
N PHE A 224 12.65 16.10 -0.55
CA PHE A 224 13.90 15.42 -0.88
C PHE A 224 15.16 16.30 -0.83
N SER A 225 15.01 17.62 -0.65
CA SER A 225 16.13 18.50 -0.27
C SER A 225 16.48 18.43 1.22
N SER A 226 15.66 17.78 2.03
CA SER A 226 15.91 17.55 3.45
C SER A 226 16.79 16.33 3.73
N SER A 227 17.11 16.07 5.00
CA SER A 227 17.82 14.87 5.41
C SER A 227 17.05 13.61 5.04
N LYS A 228 17.73 12.60 4.45
CA LYS A 228 17.12 11.31 4.07
C LYS A 228 16.43 10.58 5.22
N SER A 229 16.84 10.85 6.47
CA SER A 229 16.19 10.32 7.68
C SER A 229 14.77 10.84 7.91
N LEU A 230 14.40 11.95 7.27
CA LEU A 230 13.07 12.59 7.36
C LEU A 230 12.18 12.23 6.16
N PHE A 231 12.63 11.35 5.28
CA PHE A 231 11.82 10.91 4.16
C PHE A 231 10.76 9.93 4.67
N PRO A 232 9.50 10.05 4.24
CA PRO A 232 8.46 9.11 4.63
C PRO A 232 8.82 7.68 4.24
N ARG A 233 8.49 6.69 5.09
CA ARG A 233 8.69 5.29 4.70
C ARG A 233 7.74 4.88 3.59
N GLN A 234 6.49 5.34 3.68
CA GLN A 234 5.46 5.14 2.67
C GLN A 234 4.87 6.49 2.24
N ILE A 235 4.64 6.65 0.94
CA ILE A 235 3.95 7.80 0.37
C ILE A 235 2.70 7.29 -0.32
N LEU A 236 1.53 7.78 0.10
CA LEU A 236 0.23 7.44 -0.45
C LEU A 236 -0.34 8.73 -1.05
N ILE A 237 -0.36 8.81 -2.37
CA ILE A 237 -0.56 10.09 -3.05
C ILE A 237 -1.67 10.01 -4.08
N GLU A 238 -2.50 11.03 -4.15
CA GLU A 238 -3.30 11.32 -5.35
C GLU A 238 -2.52 12.27 -6.25
N LEU A 239 -2.30 11.86 -7.50
CA LEU A 239 -1.67 12.69 -8.51
C LEU A 239 -2.74 13.43 -9.31
N HIS A 240 -2.72 14.75 -9.19
CA HIS A 240 -3.55 15.64 -9.96
C HIS A 240 -3.05 15.76 -11.41
N PRO A 241 -3.95 15.80 -12.41
CA PRO A 241 -3.56 15.92 -13.81
C PRO A 241 -2.71 17.17 -14.09
N THR A 242 -1.62 16.98 -14.83
CA THR A 242 -0.77 18.08 -15.33
C THR A 242 -0.06 17.62 -16.61
N ASN A 243 0.89 18.42 -17.11
CA ASN A 243 1.70 18.01 -18.26
C ASN A 243 2.52 16.75 -17.93
N VAL A 244 2.47 15.76 -18.84
CA VAL A 244 3.19 14.48 -18.78
C VAL A 244 4.67 14.60 -18.41
N THR A 245 5.33 15.69 -18.80
CA THR A 245 6.73 15.97 -18.47
C THR A 245 6.95 16.19 -16.98
N LEU A 246 6.05 16.92 -16.30
CA LEU A 246 6.14 17.13 -14.86
C LEU A 246 5.84 15.85 -14.10
N VAL A 247 4.89 15.05 -14.59
CA VAL A 247 4.57 13.74 -14.02
C VAL A 247 5.76 12.80 -14.13
N HIS A 248 6.39 12.69 -15.31
CA HIS A 248 7.60 11.89 -15.47
C HIS A 248 8.70 12.30 -14.50
N ARG A 249 9.00 13.61 -14.42
CA ARG A 249 10.01 14.13 -13.49
C ARG A 249 9.69 13.82 -12.03
N PHE A 250 8.40 13.80 -11.68
CA PHE A 250 7.96 13.41 -10.34
C PHE A 250 8.31 11.95 -10.04
N PHE A 251 7.99 11.02 -10.93
CA PHE A 251 8.35 9.62 -10.73
C PHE A 251 9.87 9.38 -10.75
N GLU A 252 10.62 10.07 -11.62
CA GLU A 252 12.08 10.05 -11.61
C GLU A 252 12.65 10.55 -10.27
N LEU A 253 12.06 11.60 -9.69
CA LEU A 253 12.43 12.12 -8.38
C LEU A 253 12.22 11.09 -7.28
N LEU A 254 11.08 10.37 -7.27
CA LEU A 254 10.79 9.29 -6.31
C LEU A 254 11.78 8.13 -6.47
N ARG A 255 11.97 7.67 -7.71
CA ARG A 255 12.92 6.61 -8.06
C ARG A 255 14.34 6.94 -7.62
N ASN A 256 14.82 8.15 -7.89
CA ASN A 256 16.15 8.63 -7.47
C ASN A 256 16.33 8.74 -5.95
N ASN A 257 15.22 8.75 -5.20
CA ASN A 257 15.20 8.75 -3.73
C ASN A 257 14.89 7.37 -3.12
N ASN A 258 15.04 6.30 -3.93
CA ASN A 258 14.88 4.90 -3.56
C ASN A 258 13.46 4.51 -3.18
N TYR A 259 12.48 5.04 -3.90
CA TYR A 259 11.09 4.60 -3.78
C TYR A 259 10.74 3.64 -4.90
N VAL A 260 9.98 2.61 -4.54
CA VAL A 260 9.36 1.65 -5.45
C VAL A 260 7.85 1.84 -5.44
N ILE A 261 7.18 1.53 -6.55
CA ILE A 261 5.73 1.64 -6.70
C ILE A 261 5.11 0.29 -6.30
N PHE A 262 4.26 0.28 -5.29
CA PHE A 262 3.57 -0.94 -4.86
C PHE A 262 2.06 -0.95 -5.09
N SER A 263 1.48 0.21 -5.42
CA SER A 263 0.09 0.30 -5.83
C SER A 263 -0.12 1.45 -6.80
N LYS A 264 -1.07 1.26 -7.71
CA LYS A 264 -1.59 2.20 -8.70
C LYS A 264 -3.08 1.93 -8.82
N GLU A 265 -3.91 2.95 -8.60
CA GLU A 265 -5.36 2.91 -8.80
C GLU A 265 -5.82 4.13 -9.59
N ASN A 266 -6.82 3.95 -10.45
CA ASN A 266 -7.45 5.07 -11.16
C ASN A 266 -8.54 5.67 -10.27
N ASN A 267 -8.52 6.97 -10.02
CA ASN A 267 -9.63 7.66 -9.36
C ASN A 267 -10.68 8.08 -10.41
N LEU A 268 -11.45 7.10 -10.88
CA LEU A 268 -12.48 7.31 -11.92
C LEU A 268 -13.60 8.26 -11.48
N TYR A 269 -13.75 8.52 -10.17
CA TYR A 269 -14.70 9.50 -9.65
C TYR A 269 -14.23 10.94 -9.93
N ALA A 270 -12.93 11.22 -9.74
CA ALA A 270 -12.35 12.53 -10.02
C ALA A 270 -12.12 12.78 -11.53
N GLY A 271 -11.82 11.73 -12.30
CA GLY A 271 -11.76 11.78 -13.75
C GLY A 271 -10.76 10.79 -14.34
N PRO A 272 -10.66 10.69 -15.69
CA PRO A 272 -9.83 9.69 -16.36
C PRO A 272 -8.32 9.91 -16.21
N PHE A 273 -7.90 11.05 -15.66
CA PHE A 273 -6.49 11.43 -15.52
C PHE A 273 -6.03 11.53 -14.05
N PHE A 274 -6.89 11.14 -13.09
CA PHE A 274 -6.56 11.13 -11.67
C PHE A 274 -6.15 9.72 -11.25
N PHE A 275 -5.02 9.62 -10.55
CA PHE A 275 -4.45 8.35 -10.15
C PHE A 275 -3.98 8.41 -8.71
N GLU A 276 -4.29 7.36 -7.96
CA GLU A 276 -3.71 7.12 -6.66
C GLU A 276 -2.49 6.21 -6.81
N TYR A 277 -1.36 6.61 -6.24
CA TYR A 277 -0.15 5.81 -6.18
C TYR A 277 0.28 5.58 -4.75
N ALA A 278 0.92 4.43 -4.53
CA ALA A 278 1.53 4.11 -3.25
C ALA A 278 2.98 3.68 -3.45
N PHE A 279 3.88 4.32 -2.70
CA PHE A 279 5.31 4.12 -2.79
C PHE A 279 5.88 3.62 -1.48
N LEU A 280 6.87 2.73 -1.56
CA LEU A 280 7.63 2.25 -0.42
C LEU A 280 9.10 2.66 -0.57
N LYS A 281 9.67 3.24 0.48
CA LYS A 281 11.10 3.54 0.54
C LYS A 281 11.90 2.27 0.87
N LEU A 282 12.96 2.02 0.10
CA LEU A 282 13.90 0.92 0.35
C LEU A 282 15.33 1.43 0.57
N ASN A 283 16.15 0.58 1.16
CA ASN A 283 17.57 0.84 1.34
C ASN A 283 18.27 0.85 -0.03
N PRO A 284 19.30 1.71 -0.26
CA PRO A 284 20.07 1.69 -1.51
C PRO A 284 20.58 0.30 -1.94
N ARG A 285 20.84 -0.61 -0.99
CA ARG A 285 21.29 -1.98 -1.29
C ARG A 285 20.27 -2.81 -2.08
N PHE A 286 18.98 -2.52 -1.98
CA PHE A 286 17.95 -3.16 -2.80
C PHE A 286 18.21 -2.97 -4.30
N PHE A 287 18.71 -1.79 -4.67
CA PHE A 287 18.89 -1.39 -6.07
C PHE A 287 20.22 -1.88 -6.66
N VAL A 288 21.00 -2.65 -5.90
CA VAL A 288 22.19 -3.34 -6.40
C VAL A 288 21.78 -4.69 -6.98
N ARG A 289 22.04 -4.89 -8.29
CA ARG A 289 21.82 -6.18 -8.95
C ARG A 289 22.73 -7.24 -8.33
N SER A 290 22.14 -8.38 -7.99
CA SER A 290 22.91 -9.57 -7.66
C SER A 290 23.68 -9.99 -8.91
N THR A 291 25.00 -9.87 -8.91
CA THR A 291 25.83 -10.47 -9.96
C THR A 291 25.59 -11.97 -9.90
N ARG A 292 25.06 -12.57 -10.98
CA ARG A 292 25.07 -14.04 -11.09
C ARG A 292 26.53 -14.44 -11.03
N ASN A 293 26.95 -15.17 -9.99
CA ASN A 293 28.26 -15.78 -10.00
C ASN A 293 28.30 -16.73 -11.20
N GLU A 294 29.14 -16.40 -12.19
CA GLU A 294 29.52 -17.25 -13.32
C GLU A 294 30.38 -18.44 -12.86
N THR A 295 29.88 -19.21 -11.89
CA THR A 295 30.58 -20.36 -11.32
C THR A 295 29.70 -21.59 -11.39
N ASN A 296 29.19 -21.88 -12.59
CA ASN A 296 28.76 -23.20 -13.04
C ASN A 296 28.64 -23.15 -14.57
N LYS A 297 29.79 -23.16 -15.24
CA LYS A 297 29.95 -23.60 -16.62
C LYS A 297 31.12 -24.55 -16.69
#